data_AF-A0AAF0MGD5-F1
#
_entry.id   AF-A0AAF0MGD5-F1
#
_cell.length_a   1.000
_cell.length_b   1.000
_cell.length_c   1.000
_cell.angle_alpha   90.00
_cell.angle_beta   90.00
_cell.angle_gamma   90.00
#
_symmetry.space_group_name_H-M   'P 1'
#
loop_
_entity.id
_entity.type
_entity.pdbx_description
1 polymer ?
#
loop_
_entity_poly.entity_id
_entity_poly.type
_entity_poly.pdbx_seq_one_letter_code
_entity_poly.pdbx_strand_id
1 'polypeptide(L)'
;MVENLTEKRIPFGGKLDDRNNVDSSPRSFDQLPKDVQELLVSRKNRLTKEARSTIAVLEQKHMLTLILYLDEMSPVLKTDIYNDVSRCSNMTQKLDDLDGLGLIATYYTGRTNSHIMMITEKGRLVADCIREIRGIIESDGPDA
;
A
#
# COMPACT_ATOMS: atom_id res chain seq x y z
N MET A 1 22.14 39.75 -34.66
CA MET A 1 20.75 39.94 -35.15
C MET A 1 20.15 38.55 -35.29
N VAL A 2 19.14 38.10 -34.54
CA VAL A 2 18.25 38.72 -33.56
C VAL A 2 17.86 37.58 -32.61
N GLU A 3 17.89 37.84 -31.31
CA GLU A 3 17.29 36.98 -30.29
C GLU A 3 15.80 36.79 -30.60
N ASN A 4 15.35 35.54 -30.77
CA ASN A 4 13.91 35.26 -30.70
C ASN A 4 13.64 34.51 -29.39
N LEU A 5 13.26 35.32 -28.41
CA LEU A 5 12.54 34.97 -27.21
C LEU A 5 11.22 34.29 -27.60
N THR A 6 11.13 32.97 -27.47
CA THR A 6 9.84 32.27 -27.43
C THR A 6 9.56 31.84 -25.99
N GLU A 7 8.93 32.77 -25.30
CA GLU A 7 8.07 32.66 -24.12
C GLU A 7 8.07 31.31 -23.38
N LYS A 8 8.75 31.29 -22.22
CA LYS A 8 8.44 30.35 -21.15
C LYS A 8 6.99 30.58 -20.68
N ARG A 9 6.08 29.66 -20.98
CA ARG A 9 4.75 29.63 -20.39
C ARG A 9 4.73 28.70 -19.19
N ILE A 10 4.47 29.25 -18.01
CA ILE A 10 4.23 28.50 -16.77
C ILE A 10 2.72 28.60 -16.47
N PRO A 11 1.97 27.49 -16.48
CA PRO A 11 0.56 27.53 -16.12
C PRO A 11 0.38 27.55 -14.60
N PHE A 12 -0.28 28.60 -14.10
CA PHE A 12 -0.97 28.60 -12.81
C PHE A 12 -2.28 27.80 -12.95
N GLY A 13 -2.51 26.78 -12.11
CA GLY A 13 -3.84 26.18 -11.95
C GLY A 13 -4.20 24.91 -12.75
N GLY A 14 -3.26 24.28 -13.46
CA GLY A 14 -3.43 22.88 -13.92
C GLY A 14 -4.16 22.67 -15.25
N LYS A 15 -3.48 21.86 -16.10
CA LYS A 15 -3.87 21.24 -17.38
C LYS A 15 -3.79 22.11 -18.65
N LEU A 16 -2.69 21.92 -19.37
CA LEU A 16 -2.70 21.81 -20.84
C LEU A 16 -2.91 20.33 -21.17
N ASP A 17 -3.97 20.01 -21.91
CA ASP A 17 -4.36 18.65 -22.30
C ASP A 17 -3.64 18.29 -23.62
N ASP A 18 -2.37 17.92 -23.54
CA ASP A 18 -1.53 17.57 -24.69
C ASP A 18 -1.59 16.07 -25.03
N ARG A 19 -2.81 15.51 -25.19
CA ARG A 19 -2.98 14.07 -25.46
C ARG A 19 -2.69 13.62 -26.89
N ASN A 20 -2.33 14.52 -27.81
CA ASN A 20 -2.24 14.19 -29.24
C ASN A 20 -0.86 14.41 -29.89
N ASN A 21 0.22 14.68 -29.14
CA ASN A 21 1.53 14.86 -29.78
C ASN A 21 2.75 14.51 -28.93
N VAL A 22 2.66 13.43 -28.16
CA VAL A 22 3.84 12.76 -27.59
C VAL A 22 3.80 11.35 -28.13
N ASP A 23 4.88 10.92 -28.80
CA ASP A 23 5.11 9.52 -29.16
C ASP A 23 4.85 8.66 -27.92
N SER A 24 3.65 8.06 -27.87
CA SER A 24 3.06 7.46 -26.67
C SER A 24 3.60 6.05 -26.43
N SER A 25 4.61 5.65 -27.20
CA SER A 25 5.32 4.39 -27.05
C SER A 25 6.23 4.49 -25.83
N PRO A 26 6.01 3.69 -24.77
CA PRO A 26 6.93 3.65 -23.63
C PRO A 26 8.33 3.33 -24.15
N ARG A 27 9.32 4.19 -23.89
CA ARG A 27 10.71 3.91 -24.24
C ARG A 27 11.12 2.59 -23.59
N SER A 28 11.71 1.68 -24.37
CA SER A 28 12.21 0.42 -23.81
C SER A 28 13.38 0.72 -22.85
N PHE A 29 13.64 -0.18 -21.90
CA PHE A 29 14.70 0.00 -20.90
C PHE A 29 16.06 0.35 -21.55
N ASP A 30 16.38 -0.31 -22.67
CA ASP A 30 17.63 -0.12 -23.41
C ASP A 30 17.76 1.25 -24.09
N GLN A 31 16.62 1.95 -24.29
CA GLN A 31 16.56 3.29 -24.88
C GLN A 31 16.65 4.40 -23.83
N LEU A 32 16.74 4.05 -22.54
CA LEU A 32 16.87 5.04 -21.47
C LEU A 32 18.31 5.54 -21.36
N PRO A 33 18.54 6.79 -20.94
CA PRO A 33 19.87 7.27 -20.55
C PRO A 33 20.52 6.35 -19.50
N LYS A 34 21.86 6.18 -19.57
CA LYS A 34 22.59 5.22 -18.72
C LYS A 34 22.42 5.48 -17.23
N ASP A 35 22.43 6.75 -16.83
CA ASP A 35 22.16 7.20 -15.46
C ASP A 35 20.75 6.80 -14.99
N VAL A 36 19.75 6.86 -15.88
CA VAL A 36 18.39 6.40 -15.60
C VAL A 36 18.34 4.87 -15.49
N GLN A 37 19.03 4.14 -16.37
CA GLN A 37 19.13 2.68 -16.28
C GLN A 37 19.78 2.23 -14.96
N GLU A 38 20.89 2.86 -14.58
CA GLU A 38 21.61 2.61 -13.32
C GLU A 38 20.74 2.93 -12.10
N LEU A 39 19.97 4.03 -12.14
CA LEU A 39 19.01 4.37 -11.10
C LEU A 39 17.89 3.32 -10.97
N LEU A 40 17.37 2.83 -12.09
CA LEU A 40 16.31 1.81 -12.09
C LEU A 40 16.82 0.45 -11.58
N VAL A 41 18.02 0.05 -11.99
CA VAL A 41 18.67 -1.19 -11.50
C VAL A 41 18.99 -1.10 -10.02
N SER A 42 19.56 0.02 -9.56
CA SER A 42 19.85 0.23 -8.14
C SER A 42 18.58 0.26 -7.28
N ARG A 43 17.49 0.86 -7.76
CA ARG A 43 16.19 0.82 -7.09
C ARG A 43 15.57 -0.58 -7.07
N LYS A 44 15.60 -1.30 -8.19
CA LYS A 44 15.12 -2.69 -8.26
C LYS A 44 15.88 -3.58 -7.28
N ASN A 45 17.21 -3.42 -7.21
CA ASN A 45 18.07 -4.16 -6.28
C ASN A 45 17.85 -3.74 -4.82
N ARG A 46 17.50 -2.48 -4.54
CA ARG A 46 17.11 -2.04 -3.20
C ARG A 46 15.77 -2.65 -2.77
N LEU A 47 14.81 -2.73 -3.69
CA LEU A 47 13.50 -3.35 -3.46
C LEU A 47 13.57 -4.87 -3.30
N THR A 48 14.57 -5.54 -3.86
CA THR A 48 14.78 -6.99 -3.66
C THR A 48 15.67 -7.29 -2.45
N LYS A 49 16.61 -6.42 -2.10
CA LYS A 49 17.48 -6.56 -0.92
C LYS A 49 16.75 -6.18 0.38
N GLU A 50 15.83 -5.23 0.31
CA GLU A 50 14.82 -5.00 1.34
C GLU A 50 13.52 -5.68 0.88
N ALA A 51 13.42 -6.99 1.07
CA ALA A 51 12.10 -7.56 1.36
C ALA A 51 11.51 -6.64 2.44
N ARG A 52 10.41 -5.93 2.14
CA ARG A 52 9.83 -4.95 3.07
C ARG A 52 9.80 -5.60 4.44
N SER A 53 10.49 -5.02 5.42
CA SER A 53 10.54 -5.59 6.75
C SER A 53 9.10 -5.79 7.24
N THR A 54 8.85 -6.80 8.07
CA THR A 54 7.51 -7.03 8.65
C THR A 54 6.97 -5.76 9.30
N ILE A 55 7.85 -4.96 9.91
CA ILE A 55 7.52 -3.64 10.47
C ILE A 55 7.04 -2.69 9.37
N ALA A 56 7.75 -2.57 8.25
CA ALA A 56 7.33 -1.70 7.14
C ALA A 56 5.97 -2.10 6.53
N VAL A 57 5.61 -3.38 6.60
CA VAL A 57 4.26 -3.85 6.24
C VAL A 57 3.24 -3.35 7.26
N LEU A 58 3.49 -3.54 8.55
CA LEU A 58 2.58 -3.12 9.63
C LEU A 58 2.44 -1.60 9.78
N GLU A 59 3.46 -0.83 9.39
CA GLU A 59 3.44 0.64 9.36
C GLU A 59 2.52 1.22 8.28
N GLN A 60 2.12 0.42 7.27
CA GLN A 60 1.22 0.92 6.23
C GLN A 60 -0.13 1.33 6.83
N LYS A 61 -0.72 2.36 6.23
CA LYS A 61 -2.02 2.90 6.67
C LYS A 61 -3.10 1.80 6.74
N HIS A 62 -3.79 1.74 7.88
CA HIS A 62 -4.87 0.82 8.22
C HIS A 62 -4.47 -0.62 8.58
N MET A 63 -3.19 -1.00 8.58
CA MET A 63 -2.80 -2.39 8.84
C MET A 63 -3.12 -2.87 10.25
N LEU A 64 -2.77 -2.09 11.27
CA LEU A 64 -3.12 -2.42 12.66
C LEU A 64 -4.64 -2.46 12.87
N THR A 65 -5.36 -1.51 12.27
CA THR A 65 -6.82 -1.47 12.30
C THR A 65 -7.46 -2.69 11.63
N LEU A 66 -6.90 -3.16 10.50
CA LEU A 66 -7.35 -4.37 9.82
C LEU A 66 -7.19 -5.60 10.70
N ILE A 67 -6.04 -5.74 11.37
CA ILE A 67 -5.77 -6.87 12.27
C ILE A 67 -6.75 -6.87 13.44
N LEU A 68 -6.96 -5.73 14.10
CA LEU A 68 -7.92 -5.60 15.20
C LEU A 68 -9.36 -5.88 14.76
N TYR A 69 -9.77 -5.31 13.63
CA TYR A 69 -11.10 -5.53 13.07
C TYR A 69 -11.34 -7.01 12.76
N LEU A 70 -10.36 -7.68 12.14
CA LEU A 70 -10.47 -9.11 11.83
C LEU A 70 -10.46 -9.96 13.10
N ASP A 71 -9.76 -9.57 14.15
CA ASP A 71 -9.79 -10.32 15.41
C ASP A 71 -11.18 -10.33 16.05
N GLU A 72 -11.87 -9.19 15.99
CA GLU A 72 -13.19 -8.98 16.58
C GLU A 72 -14.34 -9.53 15.71
N MET A 73 -14.24 -9.37 14.39
CA MET A 73 -15.35 -9.61 13.48
C MET A 73 -15.22 -10.89 12.66
N SER A 74 -14.06 -11.56 12.66
CA SER A 74 -13.84 -12.76 11.84
C SER A 74 -14.81 -13.90 12.18
N PRO A 75 -15.35 -14.60 11.17
CA PRO A 75 -15.12 -14.46 9.73
C PRO A 75 -15.89 -13.29 9.08
N VAL A 76 -15.27 -12.60 8.12
CA VAL A 76 -15.91 -11.49 7.37
C VAL A 76 -15.76 -11.63 5.87
N LEU A 77 -16.62 -10.98 5.10
CA LEU A 77 -16.42 -10.80 3.67
C LEU A 77 -15.46 -9.65 3.40
N LYS A 78 -14.77 -9.70 2.26
CA LYS A 78 -13.96 -8.58 1.77
C LYS A 78 -14.76 -7.28 1.68
N THR A 79 -16.06 -7.35 1.35
CA THR A 79 -16.96 -6.20 1.28
C THR A 79 -17.18 -5.53 2.63
N ASP A 80 -17.20 -6.31 3.72
CA ASP A 80 -17.38 -5.79 5.07
C ASP A 80 -16.16 -4.95 5.46
N ILE A 81 -14.95 -5.45 5.16
CA ILE A 81 -13.69 -4.71 5.35
C ILE A 81 -13.68 -3.38 4.59
N TYR A 82 -14.18 -3.36 3.35
CA TYR A 82 -14.27 -2.12 2.57
C TYR A 82 -15.22 -1.10 3.19
N ASN A 83 -16.30 -1.55 3.85
CA ASN A 83 -17.28 -0.67 4.47
C ASN A 83 -16.82 -0.17 5.84
N ASP A 84 -16.22 -1.05 6.64
CA ASP A 84 -16.01 -0.80 8.07
C ASP A 84 -14.59 -0.32 8.38
N VAL A 85 -13.61 -0.63 7.52
CA VAL A 85 -12.22 -0.20 7.72
C VAL A 85 -11.81 0.90 6.76
N SER A 86 -11.84 0.64 5.44
CA SER A 86 -11.43 1.62 4.43
C SER A 86 -11.73 1.20 3.00
N ARG A 87 -12.17 2.14 2.15
CA ARG A 87 -12.34 1.96 0.70
C ARG A 87 -11.07 2.21 -0.13
N CYS A 88 -9.89 2.10 0.47
CA CYS A 88 -8.64 2.41 -0.22
C CYS A 88 -8.37 1.46 -1.41
N SER A 89 -7.83 2.00 -2.51
CA SER A 89 -7.58 1.26 -3.75
C SER A 89 -6.56 0.13 -3.60
N ASN A 90 -5.69 0.22 -2.60
CA ASN A 90 -4.68 -0.80 -2.28
C ASN A 90 -5.13 -1.81 -1.20
N MET A 91 -6.41 -1.86 -0.83
CA MET A 91 -6.90 -2.81 0.19
C MET A 91 -6.62 -4.27 -0.17
N THR A 92 -6.77 -4.66 -1.44
CA THR A 92 -6.45 -6.04 -1.87
C THR A 92 -5.00 -6.39 -1.54
N GLN A 93 -4.05 -5.52 -1.91
CA GLN A 93 -2.63 -5.75 -1.63
C GLN A 93 -2.34 -5.87 -0.13
N LYS A 94 -3.04 -5.10 0.71
CA LYS A 94 -2.87 -5.19 2.17
C LYS A 94 -3.34 -6.52 2.73
N LEU A 95 -4.45 -7.04 2.23
CA LEU A 95 -4.96 -8.35 2.61
C LEU A 95 -4.00 -9.45 2.13
N ASP A 96 -3.48 -9.33 0.92
CA ASP A 96 -2.47 -10.26 0.39
C ASP A 96 -1.17 -10.21 1.21
N ASP A 97 -0.73 -9.02 1.65
CA ASP A 97 0.43 -8.84 2.53
C ASP A 97 0.19 -9.53 3.90
N LEU A 98 -1.01 -9.40 4.49
CA LEU A 98 -1.36 -10.03 5.77
C LEU A 98 -1.47 -11.56 5.65
N ASP A 99 -2.02 -12.06 4.54
CA ASP A 99 -2.12 -13.49 4.22
C ASP A 99 -0.72 -14.08 4.00
N GLY A 100 0.14 -13.36 3.26
CA GLY A 100 1.55 -13.73 3.07
C GLY A 100 2.37 -13.74 4.37
N LEU A 101 1.99 -12.94 5.37
CA LEU A 101 2.56 -13.00 6.72
C LEU A 101 1.94 -14.10 7.60
N GLY A 102 0.89 -14.76 7.14
CA GLY A 102 0.13 -15.78 7.88
C GLY A 102 -0.67 -15.22 9.05
N LEU A 103 -0.99 -13.92 9.04
CA LEU A 103 -1.81 -13.27 10.07
C LEU A 103 -3.31 -13.47 9.80
N ILE A 104 -3.66 -13.66 8.53
CA ILE A 104 -5.03 -13.95 8.09
C ILE A 104 -5.00 -15.13 7.11
N ALA A 105 -6.17 -15.70 6.84
CA ALA A 105 -6.40 -16.69 5.80
C ALA A 105 -7.52 -16.22 4.88
N THR A 106 -7.28 -16.25 3.57
CA THR A 106 -8.25 -15.89 2.53
C THR A 106 -8.86 -17.13 1.90
N TYR A 107 -10.19 -17.25 1.96
CA TYR A 107 -10.94 -18.31 1.27
C TYR A 107 -11.74 -17.76 0.10
N TYR A 108 -11.60 -18.40 -1.06
CA TYR A 108 -12.32 -18.04 -2.27
C TYR A 108 -13.59 -18.87 -2.35
N THR A 109 -14.74 -18.20 -2.29
CA THR A 109 -15.99 -18.88 -2.62
C THR A 109 -16.07 -18.92 -4.15
N GLY A 110 -16.45 -20.07 -4.74
CA GLY A 110 -16.55 -20.22 -6.20
C GLY A 110 -17.61 -19.32 -6.88
N ARG A 111 -18.25 -18.42 -6.11
CA ARG A 111 -19.09 -17.33 -6.62
C ARG A 111 -18.24 -16.07 -6.76
N THR A 112 -18.32 -15.45 -7.93
CA THR A 112 -17.51 -14.29 -8.34
C THR A 112 -17.37 -13.25 -7.23
N ASN A 113 -16.11 -12.97 -6.87
CA ASN A 113 -15.65 -11.87 -5.99
C ASN A 113 -16.00 -11.94 -4.50
N SER A 114 -16.58 -13.03 -4.00
CA SER A 114 -16.84 -13.19 -2.56
C SER A 114 -15.67 -13.93 -1.89
N HIS A 115 -14.80 -13.17 -1.23
CA HIS A 115 -13.65 -13.68 -0.48
C HIS A 115 -13.97 -13.59 1.01
N ILE A 116 -13.82 -14.70 1.72
CA ILE A 116 -13.96 -14.78 3.17
C ILE A 116 -12.57 -14.59 3.79
N MET A 117 -12.45 -13.62 4.69
CA MET A 117 -11.23 -13.33 5.43
C MET A 117 -11.38 -13.84 6.86
N MET A 118 -10.39 -14.61 7.31
CA MET A 118 -10.35 -15.14 8.67
C MET A 118 -9.04 -14.76 9.35
N ILE A 119 -9.10 -14.36 10.62
CA ILE A 119 -7.87 -14.20 11.40
C ILE A 119 -7.30 -15.57 11.77
N THR A 120 -5.98 -15.73 11.69
CA THR A 120 -5.30 -16.95 12.15
C THR A 120 -4.96 -16.85 13.63
N GLU A 121 -4.57 -17.95 14.27
CA GLU A 121 -4.04 -17.94 15.65
C GLU A 121 -2.85 -16.98 15.78
N LYS A 122 -1.93 -16.99 14.81
CA LYS A 122 -0.82 -16.03 14.74
C LYS A 122 -1.31 -14.58 14.66
N GLY A 123 -2.37 -14.34 13.88
CA GLY A 123 -3.01 -13.03 13.79
C GLY A 123 -3.60 -12.58 15.12
N ARG A 124 -4.26 -13.48 15.87
CA ARG A 124 -4.82 -13.18 17.19
C ARG A 124 -3.74 -12.77 18.19
N LEU A 125 -2.62 -13.51 18.22
CA LEU A 125 -1.48 -13.16 19.07
C LEU A 125 -0.94 -11.75 18.75
N VAL A 126 -0.88 -11.38 17.47
CA VAL A 126 -0.49 -10.02 17.07
C VAL A 126 -1.55 -8.99 17.49
N ALA A 127 -2.83 -9.30 17.36
CA ALA A 127 -3.91 -8.43 17.81
C ALA A 127 -3.83 -8.16 19.33
N ASP A 128 -3.51 -9.17 20.13
CA ASP A 128 -3.30 -9.04 21.57
C ASP A 128 -2.10 -8.13 21.88
N CYS A 129 -0.97 -8.29 21.18
CA CYS A 129 0.16 -7.37 21.32
C CYS A 129 -0.21 -5.93 20.96
N ILE A 130 -1.04 -5.72 19.91
CA ILE A 130 -1.51 -4.38 19.54
C ILE A 130 -2.38 -3.79 20.65
N ARG A 131 -3.25 -4.59 21.28
CA ARG A 131 -4.08 -4.13 22.42
C ARG A 131 -3.24 -3.84 23.65
N GLU A 132 -2.20 -4.62 23.91
CA GLU A 132 -1.26 -4.36 25.01
C GLU A 132 -0.54 -3.03 24.80
N ILE A 133 0.00 -2.78 23.59
CA ILE A 133 0.61 -1.50 23.23
C ILE A 133 -0.40 -0.35 23.41
N ARG A 134 -1.64 -0.53 22.95
CA ARG A 134 -2.71 0.44 23.14
C ARG A 134 -2.98 0.71 24.63
N GLY A 135 -3.04 -0.34 25.45
CA GLY A 135 -3.24 -0.23 26.89
C GLY A 135 -2.12 0.53 27.60
N ILE A 136 -0.86 0.33 27.20
CA ILE A 136 0.30 1.09 27.71
C ILE A 136 0.19 2.58 27.33
N ILE A 137 -0.29 2.88 26.12
CA ILE A 137 -0.45 4.26 25.65
C ILE A 137 -1.62 4.96 26.34
N GLU A 138 -2.72 4.24 26.55
CA GLU A 138 -3.94 4.77 27.18
C GLU A 138 -3.89 4.78 28.71
N SER A 139 -3.03 3.95 29.32
CA SER A 139 -2.75 4.07 30.75
C SER A 139 -2.03 5.39 30.98
N ASP A 140 -2.63 6.25 31.81
CA ASP A 140 -2.00 7.45 32.32
C ASP A 140 -0.58 7.11 32.77
N GLY A 141 0.41 7.70 32.10
CA GLY A 141 1.78 7.64 32.57
C GLY A 141 1.86 8.24 33.97
N PRO A 142 2.96 8.03 34.71
CA PRO A 142 3.15 8.60 36.06
C PRO A 142 3.08 10.15 36.13
N ASP A 143 2.85 10.83 35.00
CA ASP A 143 2.83 12.28 34.84
C ASP A 143 1.44 12.85 34.44
N ALA A 144 0.35 12.07 34.53
CA ALA A 144 -1.03 12.56 34.27
C ALA A 144 -1.71 13.14 35.53
#